data_AF-A0AAW0FLK0-F1
#
_entry.id   AF-A0AAW0FLK0-F1
#
_cell.length_a   1.000
_cell.length_b   1.000
_cell.length_c   1.000
_cell.angle_alpha   90.00
_cell.angle_beta   90.00
_cell.angle_gamma   90.00
#
_symmetry.space_group_name_H-M   'P 1'
#
loop_
_entity.id
_entity.type
_entity.pdbx_description
1 polymer ?
#
loop_
_entity_poly.entity_id
_entity_poly.type
_entity_poly.pdbx_seq_one_letter_code
_entity_poly.pdbx_strand_id
1 'polypeptide(L)'
;METITSSPSLAEGLQQNKSLDSVGTEERVDNMVGLGLATNLLVTYSAIAGFFVQDSAGVNSTTLGAIPSRFGLSDDSKDHWAKFRHNITHLNAHAPHNTVYKVFFLGRHGEGFHNVAEAKYGTPAWNDYWSKLDGDGNITWGPDALLTPTGEAQAADARTAWKQELTHGAPFPTVFLSSPLRRALDTWKITFAESPEGEKPVLDFERRKTLIYENAREMYGVHTCDKRSDRSTLVHLYPHPTYTFEAPFPEHDPLWEADVRETNEHVVERALTILDKAFQRSDTYVSITAHSGFINGFLTAVGHPDFSLPTGGMIPVVVKSVRSSS
;
A
#
# COMPACT_ATOMS: atom_id res chain seq x y z
N MET A 1 28.03 31.14 -45.05
CA MET A 1 27.09 32.28 -45.01
C MET A 1 25.73 31.77 -45.44
N GLU A 2 24.68 32.39 -44.92
CA GLU A 2 23.25 31.99 -44.89
C GLU A 2 22.91 31.11 -43.67
N THR A 3 22.81 31.72 -42.48
CA THR A 3 21.65 32.41 -41.86
C THR A 3 20.64 31.47 -41.23
N ILE A 4 20.76 31.43 -39.91
CA ILE A 4 19.87 30.86 -38.90
C ILE A 4 18.53 31.61 -38.91
N THR A 5 17.43 30.88 -38.92
CA THR A 5 16.13 31.37 -38.44
C THR A 5 15.51 30.32 -37.53
N SER A 6 15.53 30.65 -36.24
CA SER A 6 14.86 30.00 -35.12
C SER A 6 13.34 30.25 -35.13
N SER A 7 12.53 29.25 -34.77
CA SER A 7 11.20 29.35 -34.10
C SER A 7 10.61 27.93 -33.93
N PRO A 8 9.65 27.68 -33.03
CA PRO A 8 9.65 27.89 -31.58
C PRO A 8 9.35 26.58 -30.80
N SER A 9 9.45 26.66 -29.48
CA SER A 9 9.20 25.58 -28.50
C SER A 9 7.80 24.96 -28.59
N LEU A 10 7.73 23.63 -28.67
CA LEU A 10 6.53 22.85 -28.34
C LEU A 10 6.47 22.64 -26.82
N ALA A 11 5.98 23.67 -26.14
CA ALA A 11 5.52 23.61 -24.77
C ALA A 11 4.06 24.07 -24.76
N GLU A 12 3.15 23.23 -25.24
CA GLU A 12 1.71 23.46 -25.18
C GLU A 12 0.99 22.10 -25.33
N GLY A 13 0.45 21.60 -24.22
CA GLY A 13 -0.23 20.31 -24.14
C GLY A 13 -0.63 19.86 -22.73
N LEU A 14 -0.44 20.70 -21.72
CA LEU A 14 -0.83 20.46 -20.32
C LEU A 14 -1.69 21.62 -19.82
N GLN A 15 -2.89 21.76 -20.38
CA GLN A 15 -3.94 22.60 -19.82
C GLN A 15 -5.30 22.05 -20.22
N GLN A 16 -5.82 21.15 -19.39
CA GLN A 16 -7.24 21.09 -19.03
C GLN A 16 -7.41 20.05 -17.92
N ASN A 17 -7.29 20.54 -16.68
CA ASN A 17 -8.12 20.17 -15.51
C ASN A 17 -7.49 20.82 -14.27
N LYS A 18 -7.63 22.15 -14.21
CA LYS A 18 -7.55 22.91 -12.96
C LYS A 18 -8.94 23.42 -12.66
N SER A 19 -9.56 22.84 -11.64
CA SER A 19 -10.54 23.49 -10.77
C SER A 19 -11.05 22.41 -9.83
N LEU A 20 -10.44 22.30 -8.65
CA LEU A 20 -11.07 21.90 -7.39
C LEU A 20 -10.05 22.29 -6.29
N ASP A 21 -9.90 23.61 -6.13
CA ASP A 21 -9.19 24.19 -5.00
C ASP A 21 -10.06 24.09 -3.73
N SER A 22 -9.37 23.79 -2.62
CA SER A 22 -9.72 24.06 -1.22
C SER A 22 -11.18 23.80 -0.81
N VAL A 23 -11.46 22.56 -0.42
CA VAL A 23 -12.73 22.20 0.23
C VAL A 23 -12.42 21.41 1.50
N GLY A 24 -12.98 21.86 2.62
CA GLY A 24 -12.76 21.30 3.95
C GLY A 24 -13.21 19.85 4.08
N THR A 25 -12.70 19.15 5.09
CA THR A 25 -12.96 17.73 5.35
C THR A 25 -14.44 17.35 5.48
N GLU A 26 -15.31 18.30 5.85
CA GLU A 26 -16.76 18.06 5.97
C GLU A 26 -17.47 18.03 4.60
N GLU A 27 -17.13 18.90 3.65
CA GLU A 27 -17.74 18.91 2.30
C GLU A 27 -17.32 17.71 1.44
N ARG A 28 -16.17 17.07 1.73
CA ARG A 28 -15.77 15.81 1.06
C ARG A 28 -16.68 14.63 1.42
N VAL A 29 -17.23 14.62 2.65
CA VAL A 29 -18.18 13.59 3.08
C VAL A 29 -19.51 13.78 2.35
N ASP A 30 -19.95 15.02 2.13
CA ASP A 30 -21.16 15.32 1.37
C ASP A 30 -21.04 15.00 -0.13
N ASN A 31 -19.85 15.12 -0.72
CA ASN A 31 -19.62 14.70 -2.11
C ASN A 31 -19.68 13.18 -2.32
N MET A 32 -19.49 12.36 -1.27
CA MET A 32 -19.76 10.92 -1.34
C MET A 32 -21.26 10.60 -1.35
N VAL A 33 -22.10 11.46 -0.77
CA VAL A 33 -23.57 11.32 -0.79
C VAL A 33 -24.13 11.62 -2.18
N GLY A 34 -23.49 12.50 -2.95
CA GLY A 34 -23.86 12.84 -4.34
C GLY A 34 -23.59 11.74 -5.38
N LEU A 35 -22.86 10.68 -5.02
CA LEU A 35 -22.48 9.56 -5.90
C LEU A 35 -23.42 8.35 -5.79
N GLY A 36 -24.55 8.45 -5.07
CA GLY A 36 -25.53 7.36 -4.98
C GLY A 36 -25.08 6.15 -4.15
N LEU A 37 -23.94 6.23 -3.46
CA LEU A 37 -23.52 5.27 -2.43
C LEU A 37 -24.18 5.62 -1.09
N ALA A 38 -25.51 5.54 -1.04
CA ALA A 38 -26.25 5.56 0.22
C ALA A 38 -26.12 4.20 0.92
N THR A 39 -24.93 3.88 1.41
CA THR A 39 -24.80 2.91 2.50
C THR A 39 -24.89 3.71 3.80
N ASN A 40 -25.82 3.33 4.68
CA ASN A 40 -25.75 3.72 6.09
C ASN A 40 -24.44 3.15 6.64
N LEU A 41 -23.32 3.85 6.45
CA LEU A 41 -22.04 3.44 6.97
C LEU A 41 -22.15 3.50 8.49
N LEU A 42 -22.28 2.33 9.09
CA LEU A 42 -22.23 2.16 10.54
C LEU A 42 -20.89 2.64 11.09
N VAL A 43 -19.84 2.73 10.26
CA VAL A 43 -18.50 3.18 10.63
C VAL A 43 -17.94 4.07 9.53
N THR A 44 -17.32 5.19 9.92
CA THR A 44 -16.56 6.08 9.02
C THR A 44 -15.08 6.04 9.35
N TYR A 45 -14.23 6.14 8.32
CA TYR A 45 -12.77 6.15 8.45
C TYR A 45 -12.19 7.46 7.94
N SER A 46 -11.20 8.00 8.66
CA SER A 46 -10.50 9.23 8.26
C SER A 46 -9.03 9.19 8.67
N ALA A 47 -8.15 9.64 7.79
CA ALA A 47 -6.74 9.83 8.11
C ALA A 47 -6.57 11.06 9.01
N ILE A 48 -5.68 10.93 9.99
CA ILE A 48 -5.30 12.02 10.89
C ILE A 48 -3.93 12.53 10.47
N ALA A 49 -3.90 13.75 9.96
CA ALA A 49 -2.69 14.42 9.51
C ALA A 49 -1.84 14.97 10.67
N GLY A 50 -0.59 15.34 10.36
CA GLY A 50 0.33 16.04 11.26
C GLY A 50 1.32 15.14 11.97
N PHE A 51 1.35 13.85 11.65
CA PHE A 51 2.33 12.90 12.17
C PHE A 51 3.45 12.67 11.16
N PHE A 52 3.10 12.44 9.91
CA PHE A 52 4.02 12.04 8.85
C PHE A 52 4.11 13.11 7.78
N VAL A 53 5.28 13.29 7.18
CA VAL A 53 5.47 14.27 6.10
C VAL A 53 4.56 13.94 4.91
N GLN A 54 4.25 12.66 4.70
CA GLN A 54 3.31 12.17 3.68
C GLN A 54 1.87 12.66 3.88
N ASP A 55 1.49 13.13 5.08
CA ASP A 55 0.15 13.65 5.38
C ASP A 55 -0.14 14.99 4.65
N SER A 56 0.89 15.66 4.14
CA SER A 56 0.76 16.96 3.48
C SER A 56 0.46 16.82 1.98
N ALA A 57 -0.51 17.58 1.49
CA ALA A 57 -0.83 17.61 0.07
C ALA A 57 0.37 18.13 -0.76
N GLY A 58 0.59 17.52 -1.94
CA GLY A 58 1.62 17.97 -2.88
C GLY A 58 3.05 17.49 -2.58
N VAL A 59 3.24 16.62 -1.58
CA VAL A 59 4.54 16.01 -1.31
C VAL A 59 4.95 15.13 -2.48
N ASN A 60 6.11 15.41 -3.05
CA ASN A 60 6.65 14.65 -4.17
C ASN A 60 7.34 13.37 -3.65
N SER A 61 6.70 12.23 -3.89
CA SER A 61 7.17 10.92 -3.44
C SER A 61 8.51 10.52 -4.05
N THR A 62 8.84 10.98 -5.26
CA THR A 62 10.16 10.73 -5.88
C THR A 62 11.27 11.42 -5.10
N THR A 63 11.06 12.68 -4.70
CA THR A 63 12.05 13.42 -3.91
C THR A 63 12.14 12.94 -2.47
N LEU A 64 11.02 12.50 -1.88
CA LEU A 64 10.99 11.95 -0.52
C LEU A 64 11.64 10.57 -0.45
N GLY A 65 11.55 9.80 -1.54
CA GLY A 65 12.07 8.43 -1.64
C GLY A 65 11.09 7.38 -1.12
N ALA A 66 11.47 6.11 -1.30
CA ALA A 66 10.67 4.95 -0.90
C ALA A 66 10.51 4.85 0.62
N ILE A 67 11.60 5.11 1.34
CA ILE A 67 11.69 4.94 2.80
C ILE A 67 12.40 6.17 3.40
N PRO A 68 11.67 7.28 3.64
CA PRO A 68 12.25 8.44 4.31
C PRO A 68 12.65 8.11 5.74
N SER A 69 13.54 8.91 6.32
CA SER A 69 13.98 8.76 7.73
C SER A 69 12.78 8.67 8.68
N ARG A 70 12.83 7.76 9.67
CA ARG A 70 11.73 7.52 10.61
C ARG A 70 10.40 7.19 9.93
N PHE A 71 10.44 6.58 8.75
CA PHE A 71 9.28 6.35 7.88
C PHE A 71 8.49 7.62 7.53
N GLY A 72 9.14 8.79 7.64
CA GLY A 72 8.52 10.09 7.40
C GLY A 72 7.91 10.73 8.64
N LEU A 73 8.14 10.21 9.85
CA LEU A 73 7.69 10.88 11.07
C LEU A 73 8.29 12.30 11.16
N SER A 74 7.41 13.28 11.27
CA SER A 74 7.76 14.71 11.21
C SER A 74 8.53 15.17 12.44
N ASP A 75 8.30 14.56 13.60
CA ASP A 75 9.08 14.85 14.81
C ASP A 75 10.51 14.29 14.65
N ASP A 76 11.50 15.18 14.75
CA ASP A 76 12.92 14.88 14.64
C ASP A 76 13.64 14.89 16.00
N SER A 77 12.89 15.04 17.10
CA SER A 77 13.45 15.01 18.45
C SER A 77 14.03 13.64 18.80
N LYS A 78 14.89 13.58 19.81
CA LYS A 78 15.53 12.32 20.25
C LYS A 78 14.53 11.25 20.73
N ASP A 79 13.35 11.68 21.19
CA ASP A 79 12.28 10.87 21.74
C ASP A 79 11.06 10.76 20.81
N HIS A 80 11.23 11.05 19.51
CA HIS A 80 10.17 11.10 18.50
C HIS A 80 9.20 9.91 18.54
N TRP A 81 9.69 8.66 18.59
CA TRP A 81 8.80 7.49 18.65
C TRP A 81 8.07 7.35 19.99
N ALA A 82 8.69 7.75 21.10
CA ALA A 82 8.06 7.74 22.41
C ALA A 82 6.91 8.75 22.46
N LYS A 83 7.12 9.96 21.92
CA LYS A 83 6.07 10.97 21.75
C LYS A 83 4.97 10.50 20.80
N PHE A 84 5.32 9.89 19.67
CA PHE A 84 4.34 9.32 18.75
C PHE A 84 3.44 8.29 19.45
N ARG A 85 4.01 7.33 20.18
CA ARG A 85 3.22 6.35 20.97
C ARG A 85 2.36 7.02 22.05
N HIS A 86 2.90 8.03 22.72
CA HIS A 86 2.15 8.80 23.71
C HIS A 86 0.95 9.48 23.06
N ASN A 87 1.12 10.10 21.90
CA ASN A 87 0.04 10.76 21.16
C ASN A 87 -1.05 9.76 20.73
N ILE A 88 -0.68 8.59 20.19
CA ILE A 88 -1.66 7.55 19.82
C ILE A 88 -2.41 7.02 21.05
N THR A 89 -1.71 6.81 22.17
CA THR A 89 -2.32 6.40 23.44
C THR A 89 -3.27 7.49 23.96
N HIS A 90 -2.83 8.74 23.91
CA HIS A 90 -3.62 9.89 24.36
C HIS A 90 -4.88 10.07 23.52
N LEU A 91 -4.78 9.94 22.19
CA LEU A 91 -5.93 9.99 21.28
C LEU A 91 -6.98 8.96 21.64
N ASN A 92 -6.59 7.71 21.89
CA ASN A 92 -7.52 6.65 22.27
C ASN A 92 -8.07 6.82 23.70
N ALA A 93 -7.27 7.28 24.66
CA ALA A 93 -7.71 7.47 26.04
C ALA A 93 -8.75 8.59 26.20
N HIS A 94 -8.73 9.59 25.32
CA HIS A 94 -9.65 10.72 25.32
C HIS A 94 -10.68 10.67 24.18
N ALA A 95 -10.73 9.56 23.44
CA ALA A 95 -11.71 9.35 22.40
C ALA A 95 -13.12 9.15 22.98
N PRO A 96 -14.18 9.63 22.33
CA PRO A 96 -15.53 9.16 22.60
C PRO A 96 -15.61 7.62 22.48
N HIS A 97 -16.53 6.98 23.19
CA HIS A 97 -16.63 5.50 23.23
C HIS A 97 -16.81 4.81 21.87
N ASN A 98 -17.32 5.54 20.87
CA ASN A 98 -17.51 5.06 19.51
C ASN A 98 -16.34 5.38 18.56
N THR A 99 -15.23 5.90 19.09
CA THR A 99 -14.08 6.36 18.31
C THR A 99 -12.82 5.59 18.69
N VAL A 100 -12.06 5.15 17.68
CA VAL A 100 -10.79 4.43 17.87
C VAL A 100 -9.76 4.92 16.86
N TYR A 101 -8.50 5.03 17.28
CA TYR A 101 -7.36 5.40 16.43
C TYR A 101 -6.40 4.23 16.30
N LYS A 102 -6.01 3.93 15.05
CA LYS A 102 -5.02 2.90 14.70
C LYS A 102 -3.96 3.46 13.77
N VAL A 103 -2.82 2.78 13.70
CA VAL A 103 -1.71 3.15 12.82
C VAL A 103 -1.47 2.00 11.85
N PHE A 104 -1.48 2.33 10.56
CA PHE A 104 -1.26 1.40 9.46
C PHE A 104 0.08 1.70 8.81
N PHE A 105 0.96 0.71 8.74
CA PHE A 105 2.19 0.74 7.96
C PHE A 105 1.93 0.04 6.63
N LEU A 106 1.69 0.81 5.57
CA LEU A 106 1.39 0.29 4.24
C LEU A 106 2.70 0.16 3.44
N GLY A 107 3.09 -1.07 3.12
CA GLY A 107 4.27 -1.37 2.33
C GLY A 107 3.91 -1.73 0.89
N ARG A 108 4.46 -1.02 -0.10
CA ARG A 108 4.38 -1.45 -1.51
C ARG A 108 5.43 -2.53 -1.76
N HIS A 109 5.08 -3.57 -2.50
CA HIS A 109 6.05 -4.58 -2.94
C HIS A 109 7.29 -3.93 -3.60
N GLY A 110 8.45 -4.59 -3.49
CA GLY A 110 9.65 -4.21 -4.25
C GLY A 110 9.43 -4.35 -5.76
N GLU A 111 10.31 -3.76 -6.58
CA GLU A 111 10.24 -3.86 -8.04
C GLU A 111 10.02 -5.31 -8.50
N GLY A 112 8.96 -5.54 -9.27
CA GLY A 112 8.70 -6.80 -9.95
C GLY A 112 9.02 -6.71 -11.44
N PHE A 113 9.12 -7.86 -12.09
CA PHE A 113 9.37 -7.91 -13.54
C PHE A 113 8.31 -7.17 -14.37
N HIS A 114 7.07 -7.07 -13.88
CA HIS A 114 6.02 -6.24 -14.49
C HIS A 114 6.35 -4.75 -14.45
N ASN A 115 7.01 -4.24 -13.40
CA ASN A 115 7.44 -2.84 -13.34
C ASN A 115 8.56 -2.55 -14.35
N VAL A 116 9.51 -3.48 -14.49
CA VAL A 116 10.56 -3.39 -15.51
C VAL A 116 9.95 -3.38 -16.92
N ALA A 117 8.96 -4.25 -17.16
CA ALA A 117 8.27 -4.31 -18.44
C ALA A 117 7.45 -3.04 -18.73
N GLU A 118 6.69 -2.54 -17.75
CA GLU A 118 5.98 -1.26 -17.90
C GLU A 118 6.94 -0.11 -18.18
N ALA A 119 8.06 -0.02 -17.47
CA ALA A 119 9.08 1.01 -17.71
C ALA A 119 9.72 0.89 -19.11
N LYS A 120 9.93 -0.34 -19.60
CA LYS A 120 10.51 -0.62 -20.93
C LYS A 120 9.55 -0.22 -22.06
N TYR A 121 8.27 -0.53 -21.92
CA TYR A 121 7.28 -0.35 -22.99
C TYR A 121 6.48 0.96 -22.90
N GLY A 122 6.48 1.59 -21.73
CA GLY A 122 5.66 2.75 -21.42
C GLY A 122 4.21 2.37 -21.10
N THR A 123 3.60 3.08 -20.15
CA THR A 123 2.25 2.81 -19.66
C THR A 123 1.18 2.67 -20.76
N PRO A 124 1.17 3.48 -21.84
CA PRO A 124 0.17 3.31 -22.91
C PRO A 124 0.25 1.94 -23.60
N ALA A 125 1.44 1.52 -24.05
CA ALA A 125 1.61 0.24 -24.73
C ALA A 125 1.53 -0.95 -23.75
N TRP A 126 1.93 -0.72 -22.49
CA TRP A 126 1.74 -1.68 -21.42
C TRP A 126 0.26 -2.04 -21.24
N ASN A 127 -0.59 -1.03 -21.03
CA ASN A 127 -2.02 -1.23 -20.81
C ASN A 127 -2.76 -1.76 -22.06
N ASP A 128 -2.31 -1.35 -23.26
CA ASP A 128 -2.97 -1.76 -24.51
C ASP A 128 -2.62 -3.20 -24.92
N TYR A 129 -1.38 -3.65 -24.70
CA TYR A 129 -0.90 -4.92 -25.26
C TYR A 129 -0.11 -5.77 -24.27
N TRP A 130 0.98 -5.23 -23.71
CA TRP A 130 1.98 -6.06 -23.02
C TRP A 130 1.48 -6.66 -21.70
N SER A 131 0.66 -5.92 -20.94
CA SER A 131 0.13 -6.41 -19.67
C SER A 131 -0.81 -7.62 -19.84
N LYS A 132 -1.38 -7.80 -21.04
CA LYS A 132 -2.28 -8.91 -21.41
C LYS A 132 -1.52 -10.21 -21.74
N LEU A 133 -0.19 -10.14 -21.84
CA LEU A 133 0.70 -11.27 -22.10
C LEU A 133 1.45 -11.65 -20.83
N ASP A 134 2.06 -12.84 -20.79
CA ASP A 134 2.88 -13.30 -19.66
C ASP A 134 4.34 -12.84 -19.73
N GLY A 135 4.78 -12.36 -20.88
CA GLY A 135 6.16 -11.93 -21.11
C GLY A 135 6.44 -11.55 -22.56
N ASP A 136 7.67 -11.13 -22.85
CA ASP A 136 8.17 -10.79 -24.20
C ASP A 136 9.19 -11.79 -24.76
N GLY A 137 9.35 -12.94 -24.10
CA GLY A 137 10.36 -13.96 -24.42
C GLY A 137 11.73 -13.71 -23.77
N ASN A 138 12.00 -12.52 -23.23
CA ASN A 138 13.19 -12.21 -22.43
C ASN A 138 12.86 -12.02 -20.95
N ILE A 139 11.71 -11.41 -20.66
CA ILE A 139 11.22 -11.13 -19.31
C ILE A 139 9.83 -11.76 -19.18
N THR A 140 9.62 -12.48 -18.08
CA THR A 140 8.31 -13.02 -17.67
C THR A 140 7.76 -12.17 -16.53
N TRP A 141 6.58 -11.59 -16.73
CA TRP A 141 5.87 -10.81 -15.72
C TRP A 141 4.50 -11.38 -15.36
N GLY A 142 4.04 -12.43 -16.04
CA GLY A 142 2.77 -13.08 -15.76
C GLY A 142 2.83 -14.61 -15.92
N PRO A 143 1.87 -15.33 -15.30
CA PRO A 143 1.00 -14.84 -14.24
C PRO A 143 1.77 -14.61 -12.93
N ASP A 144 1.20 -13.80 -12.04
CA ASP A 144 1.69 -13.56 -10.66
C ASP A 144 3.17 -13.16 -10.59
N ALA A 145 3.47 -11.94 -11.05
CA ALA A 145 4.84 -11.44 -11.22
C ALA A 145 5.71 -11.64 -9.98
N LEU A 146 6.95 -12.10 -10.20
CA LEU A 146 7.99 -12.19 -9.18
C LEU A 146 8.72 -10.85 -9.00
N LEU A 147 9.41 -10.70 -7.85
CA LEU A 147 10.37 -9.63 -7.62
C LEU A 147 11.57 -9.76 -8.57
N THR A 148 12.18 -8.62 -8.91
CA THR A 148 13.52 -8.57 -9.48
C THR A 148 14.56 -8.56 -8.36
N PRO A 149 15.86 -8.77 -8.65
CA PRO A 149 16.92 -8.54 -7.67
C PRO A 149 16.91 -7.12 -7.09
N THR A 150 16.51 -6.12 -7.88
CA THR A 150 16.30 -4.74 -7.39
C THR A 150 15.16 -4.70 -6.38
N GLY A 151 14.04 -5.37 -6.64
CA GLY A 151 12.91 -5.45 -5.71
C GLY A 151 13.25 -6.16 -4.40
N GLU A 152 14.06 -7.22 -4.46
CA GLU A 152 14.58 -7.88 -3.26
C GLU A 152 15.46 -6.95 -2.43
N ALA A 153 16.34 -6.16 -3.08
CA ALA A 153 17.16 -5.15 -2.41
C ALA A 153 16.30 -4.06 -1.76
N GLN A 154 15.25 -3.57 -2.44
CA GLN A 154 14.32 -2.59 -1.88
C GLN A 154 13.59 -3.13 -0.63
N ALA A 155 13.19 -4.40 -0.64
CA ALA A 155 12.60 -5.04 0.55
C ALA A 155 13.63 -5.21 1.69
N ALA A 156 14.91 -5.42 1.36
CA ALA A 156 16.00 -5.44 2.35
C ALA A 156 16.30 -4.04 2.93
N ASP A 157 16.11 -2.97 2.16
CA ASP A 157 16.19 -1.59 2.67
C ASP A 157 15.08 -1.33 3.71
N ALA A 158 13.86 -1.85 3.46
CA ALA A 158 12.77 -1.79 4.43
C ALA A 158 13.08 -2.56 5.72
N ARG A 159 13.73 -3.73 5.62
CA ARG A 159 14.26 -4.46 6.79
C ARG A 159 15.24 -3.59 7.57
N THR A 160 16.18 -2.95 6.88
CA THR A 160 17.22 -2.10 7.50
C THR A 160 16.58 -0.92 8.24
N ALA A 161 15.62 -0.24 7.61
CA ALA A 161 14.87 0.85 8.23
C ALA A 161 14.12 0.36 9.49
N TRP A 162 13.42 -0.77 9.43
CA TRP A 162 12.78 -1.34 10.62
C TRP A 162 13.77 -1.65 11.74
N LYS A 163 14.90 -2.30 11.43
CA LYS A 163 15.94 -2.58 12.44
C LYS A 163 16.43 -1.29 13.10
N GLN A 164 16.72 -0.26 12.31
CA GLN A 164 17.17 1.03 12.80
C GLN A 164 16.13 1.69 13.70
N GLU A 165 14.91 1.87 13.22
CA GLU A 165 13.85 2.58 13.94
C GLU A 165 13.40 1.84 15.21
N LEU A 166 13.48 0.51 15.23
CA LEU A 166 13.28 -0.28 16.44
C LEU A 166 14.31 0.01 17.54
N THR A 167 15.56 0.36 17.20
CA THR A 167 16.55 0.80 18.20
C THR A 167 16.20 2.15 18.82
N HIS A 168 15.42 2.97 18.12
CA HIS A 168 14.83 4.22 18.61
C HIS A 168 13.44 4.03 19.23
N GLY A 169 13.01 2.77 19.34
CA GLY A 169 11.76 2.40 19.97
C GLY A 169 10.54 2.63 19.10
N ALA A 170 10.61 2.56 17.77
CA ALA A 170 9.44 2.62 16.91
C ALA A 170 8.33 1.64 17.36
N PRO A 171 7.05 2.06 17.36
CA PRO A 171 5.98 1.11 17.61
C PRO A 171 5.95 0.06 16.50
N PHE A 172 5.93 -1.20 16.89
CA PHE A 172 6.03 -2.30 15.96
C PHE A 172 4.67 -2.94 15.73
N PRO A 173 4.29 -3.25 14.47
CA PRO A 173 3.04 -3.94 14.16
C PRO A 173 2.89 -5.25 14.91
N THR A 174 1.70 -5.49 15.46
CA THR A 174 1.32 -6.77 16.09
C THR A 174 0.46 -7.63 15.16
N VAL A 175 -0.04 -7.03 14.07
CA VAL A 175 -0.80 -7.67 13.00
C VAL A 175 -0.10 -7.40 11.69
N PHE A 176 0.12 -8.48 10.93
CA PHE A 176 0.65 -8.41 9.57
C PHE A 176 -0.39 -8.99 8.61
N LEU A 177 -0.75 -8.19 7.61
CA LEU A 177 -1.55 -8.60 6.47
C LEU A 177 -0.67 -8.54 5.22
N SER A 178 -0.90 -9.45 4.28
CA SER A 178 -0.26 -9.40 2.96
C SER A 178 -1.27 -9.69 1.87
N SER A 179 -1.07 -9.05 0.72
CA SER A 179 -1.64 -9.52 -0.53
C SER A 179 -1.22 -10.98 -0.80
N PRO A 180 -2.06 -11.76 -1.50
CA PRO A 180 -1.73 -13.11 -1.95
C PRO A 180 -0.77 -13.18 -3.14
N LEU A 181 -0.45 -12.07 -3.80
CA LEU A 181 0.46 -12.07 -4.95
C LEU A 181 1.92 -12.23 -4.48
N ARG A 182 2.69 -13.07 -5.18
CA ARG A 182 4.03 -13.53 -4.75
C ARG A 182 4.98 -12.38 -4.45
N ARG A 183 5.02 -11.36 -5.30
CA ARG A 183 5.85 -10.16 -5.08
C ARG A 183 5.60 -9.47 -3.73
N ALA A 184 4.36 -9.46 -3.23
CA ALA A 184 4.04 -8.89 -1.92
C ALA A 184 4.45 -9.85 -0.78
N LEU A 185 4.21 -11.15 -0.95
CA LEU A 185 4.61 -12.18 0.02
C LEU A 185 6.13 -12.24 0.18
N ASP A 186 6.89 -12.19 -0.92
CA ASP A 186 8.35 -12.14 -0.90
C ASP A 186 8.87 -10.83 -0.31
N THR A 187 8.22 -9.69 -0.60
CA THR A 187 8.56 -8.41 0.05
C THR A 187 8.38 -8.51 1.56
N TRP A 188 7.26 -9.07 2.04
CA TRP A 188 7.02 -9.27 3.47
C TRP A 188 8.06 -10.20 4.09
N LYS A 189 8.35 -11.32 3.41
CA LYS A 189 9.35 -12.32 3.81
C LYS A 189 10.71 -11.68 4.03
N ILE A 190 11.19 -10.94 3.04
CA ILE A 190 12.49 -10.27 3.07
C ILE A 190 12.48 -9.19 4.15
N THR A 191 11.43 -8.37 4.23
CA THR A 191 11.37 -7.24 5.18
C THR A 191 11.38 -7.72 6.63
N PHE A 192 10.62 -8.76 6.96
CA PHE A 192 10.33 -9.10 8.36
C PHE A 192 10.86 -10.46 8.81
N ALA A 193 10.81 -11.48 7.96
CA ALA A 193 10.98 -12.88 8.35
C ALA A 193 12.35 -13.48 8.02
N GLU A 194 13.08 -12.87 7.10
CA GLU A 194 14.40 -13.32 6.64
C GLU A 194 15.47 -12.25 6.81
N SER A 195 16.72 -12.70 6.90
CA SER A 195 17.93 -11.89 6.97
C SER A 195 19.08 -12.66 6.30
N PRO A 196 20.16 -11.98 5.88
CA PRO A 196 21.39 -12.64 5.44
C PRO A 196 21.96 -13.56 6.53
N GLU A 197 22.83 -14.48 6.11
CA GLU A 197 23.53 -15.37 7.04
C GLU A 197 24.29 -14.57 8.11
N GLY A 198 24.16 -14.98 9.37
CA GLY A 198 24.77 -14.30 10.52
C GLY A 198 23.96 -13.13 11.08
N GLU A 199 22.87 -12.71 10.44
CA GLU A 199 21.99 -11.65 10.92
C GLU A 199 20.66 -12.16 11.46
N LYS A 200 20.14 -11.50 12.50
CA LYS A 200 18.78 -11.76 13.01
C LYS A 200 17.74 -11.08 12.12
N PRO A 201 16.63 -11.76 11.74
CA PRO A 201 15.46 -11.11 11.15
C PRO A 201 14.80 -10.11 12.10
N VAL A 202 13.94 -9.25 11.56
CA VAL A 202 13.16 -8.29 12.37
C VAL A 202 12.19 -9.04 13.28
N LEU A 203 11.56 -10.10 12.77
CA LEU A 203 10.70 -10.99 13.54
C LEU A 203 11.44 -12.27 13.97
N ASP A 204 11.40 -12.52 15.27
CA ASP A 204 11.70 -13.85 15.81
C ASP A 204 10.71 -14.88 15.24
N PHE A 205 11.14 -16.14 15.13
CA PHE A 205 10.39 -17.21 14.48
C PHE A 205 8.93 -17.31 14.96
N GLU A 206 8.70 -17.27 16.28
CA GLU A 206 7.36 -17.35 16.89
C GLU A 206 6.41 -16.21 16.51
N ARG A 207 6.97 -15.06 16.12
CA ARG A 207 6.23 -13.85 15.74
C ARG A 207 6.09 -13.70 14.23
N ARG A 208 6.74 -14.55 13.43
CA ARG A 208 6.59 -14.58 11.97
C ARG A 208 5.23 -15.17 11.65
N LYS A 209 4.20 -14.33 11.66
CA LYS A 209 2.82 -14.67 11.33
C LYS A 209 2.25 -13.56 10.48
N THR A 210 1.88 -13.87 9.24
CA THR A 210 1.16 -12.98 8.35
C THR A 210 -0.12 -13.64 7.87
N LEU A 211 -1.20 -12.87 7.86
CA LEU A 211 -2.48 -13.28 7.30
C LEU A 211 -2.51 -12.83 5.83
N ILE A 212 -2.62 -13.81 4.94
CA ILE A 212 -2.80 -13.59 3.52
C ILE A 212 -4.28 -13.29 3.29
N TYR A 213 -4.54 -12.10 2.76
CA TYR A 213 -5.88 -11.53 2.65
C TYR A 213 -6.12 -11.09 1.21
N GLU A 214 -7.07 -11.71 0.53
CA GLU A 214 -7.35 -11.55 -0.90
C GLU A 214 -7.62 -10.08 -1.22
N ASN A 215 -8.39 -9.38 -0.39
CA ASN A 215 -8.70 -7.96 -0.60
C ASN A 215 -7.49 -7.02 -0.50
N ALA A 216 -6.30 -7.48 -0.09
CA ALA A 216 -5.08 -6.67 -0.15
C ALA A 216 -4.36 -6.76 -1.51
N ARG A 217 -4.90 -7.53 -2.48
CA ARG A 217 -4.35 -7.67 -3.83
C ARG A 217 -4.38 -6.38 -4.66
N GLU A 218 -3.52 -6.33 -5.67
CA GLU A 218 -3.55 -5.30 -6.71
C GLU A 218 -4.89 -5.34 -7.47
N MET A 219 -5.22 -4.25 -8.15
CA MET A 219 -6.27 -4.25 -9.17
C MET A 219 -6.19 -5.49 -10.04
N TYR A 220 -7.29 -6.25 -10.13
CA TYR A 220 -7.31 -7.51 -10.86
C TYR A 220 -7.95 -7.38 -12.24
N GLY A 221 -7.75 -8.44 -13.03
CA GLY A 221 -8.23 -8.57 -14.40
C GLY A 221 -7.39 -7.82 -15.43
N VAL A 222 -7.51 -8.22 -16.70
CA VAL A 222 -6.74 -7.80 -17.89
C VAL A 222 -5.23 -8.05 -17.79
N HIS A 223 -4.58 -7.54 -16.74
CA HIS A 223 -3.14 -7.65 -16.55
C HIS A 223 -2.79 -9.03 -15.95
N THR A 224 -2.05 -9.84 -16.69
CA THR A 224 -1.66 -11.20 -16.28
C THR A 224 -0.79 -11.19 -15.03
N CYS A 225 0.03 -10.14 -14.82
CA CYS A 225 0.85 -9.97 -13.64
C CYS A 225 0.02 -9.92 -12.34
N ASP A 226 -1.26 -9.57 -12.44
CA ASP A 226 -2.19 -9.46 -11.32
C ASP A 226 -3.03 -10.73 -11.14
N LYS A 227 -2.86 -11.76 -11.98
CA LYS A 227 -3.52 -13.07 -11.82
C LYS A 227 -2.81 -13.87 -10.74
N ARG A 228 -3.54 -14.23 -9.67
CA ARG A 228 -2.99 -14.95 -8.51
C ARG A 228 -2.64 -16.40 -8.87
N SER A 229 -1.50 -16.89 -8.36
CA SER A 229 -1.17 -18.32 -8.42
C SER A 229 -2.21 -19.17 -7.69
N ASP A 230 -2.35 -20.43 -8.10
CA ASP A 230 -3.24 -21.38 -7.42
C ASP A 230 -2.90 -21.51 -5.93
N ARG A 231 -3.92 -21.73 -5.10
CA ARG A 231 -3.76 -21.83 -3.64
C ARG A 231 -2.78 -22.94 -3.27
N SER A 232 -2.84 -24.10 -3.91
CA SER A 232 -1.89 -25.19 -3.66
C SER A 232 -0.43 -24.76 -3.88
N THR A 233 -0.18 -23.98 -4.93
CA THR A 233 1.14 -23.39 -5.21
C THR A 233 1.55 -22.40 -4.12
N LEU A 234 0.65 -21.49 -3.72
CA LEU A 234 0.94 -20.52 -2.67
C LEU A 234 1.18 -21.19 -1.31
N VAL A 235 0.40 -22.22 -0.94
CA VAL A 235 0.59 -22.97 0.32
C VAL A 235 1.94 -23.71 0.33
N HIS A 236 2.38 -24.22 -0.82
CA HIS A 236 3.68 -24.87 -0.95
C HIS A 236 4.85 -23.88 -0.76
N LEU A 237 4.77 -22.71 -1.41
CA LEU A 237 5.81 -21.68 -1.35
C LEU A 237 5.81 -20.90 -0.02
N TYR A 238 4.63 -20.70 0.56
CA TYR A 238 4.39 -19.89 1.75
C TYR A 238 3.62 -20.72 2.79
N PRO A 239 4.30 -21.61 3.52
CA PRO A 239 3.64 -22.55 4.41
C PRO A 239 3.29 -21.97 5.78
N HIS A 240 2.31 -22.61 6.44
CA HIS A 240 2.01 -22.45 7.85
C HIS A 240 3.21 -22.90 8.72
N PRO A 241 3.47 -22.28 9.90
CA PRO A 241 2.69 -21.26 10.59
C PRO A 241 2.96 -19.82 10.14
N THR A 242 3.97 -19.61 9.30
CA THR A 242 4.37 -18.24 8.94
C THR A 242 3.32 -17.53 8.11
N TYR A 243 2.70 -18.26 7.19
CA TYR A 243 1.68 -17.75 6.31
C TYR A 243 0.37 -18.49 6.60
N THR A 244 -0.65 -17.73 6.97
CA THR A 244 -2.01 -18.24 7.15
C THR A 244 -2.89 -17.58 6.10
N PHE A 245 -3.63 -18.38 5.35
CA PHE A 245 -4.59 -17.87 4.36
C PHE A 245 -5.93 -17.61 5.05
N GLU A 246 -6.63 -16.55 4.65
CA GLU A 246 -8.00 -16.34 5.11
C GLU A 246 -8.92 -17.50 4.69
N ALA A 247 -10.09 -17.60 5.33
CA ALA A 247 -11.06 -18.64 5.02
C ALA A 247 -12.41 -18.01 4.63
N PRO A 248 -13.03 -18.43 3.52
CA PRO A 248 -12.51 -19.38 2.51
C PRO A 248 -11.41 -18.77 1.63
N PHE A 249 -10.54 -19.62 1.05
CA PHE A 249 -9.56 -19.23 0.03
C PHE A 249 -9.66 -20.19 -1.17
N PRO A 250 -10.19 -19.76 -2.33
CA PRO A 250 -10.41 -20.62 -3.49
C PRO A 250 -9.11 -21.15 -4.11
N GLU A 251 -9.15 -22.33 -4.73
CA GLU A 251 -7.98 -22.93 -5.39
C GLU A 251 -7.48 -22.05 -6.53
N HIS A 252 -8.32 -21.79 -7.52
CA HIS A 252 -8.03 -20.88 -8.64
C HIS A 252 -8.41 -19.44 -8.29
N ASP A 253 -7.84 -18.47 -9.01
CA ASP A 253 -8.20 -17.06 -8.89
C ASP A 253 -9.61 -16.82 -9.49
N PRO A 254 -10.64 -16.54 -8.66
CA PRO A 254 -11.99 -16.35 -9.17
C PRO A 254 -12.27 -14.90 -9.60
N LEU A 255 -11.35 -13.97 -9.32
CA LEU A 255 -11.56 -12.52 -9.55
C LEU A 255 -10.92 -12.04 -10.86
N TRP A 256 -9.90 -12.75 -11.35
CA TRP A 256 -9.20 -12.34 -12.56
C TRP A 256 -9.95 -12.78 -13.81
N GLU A 257 -10.32 -11.81 -14.65
CA GLU A 257 -10.90 -12.02 -15.98
C GLU A 257 -10.01 -11.35 -17.04
N ALA A 258 -9.98 -11.89 -18.27
CA ALA A 258 -9.05 -11.42 -19.31
C ALA A 258 -9.44 -10.06 -19.91
N ASP A 259 -10.71 -9.67 -19.79
CA ASP A 259 -11.33 -8.54 -20.47
C ASP A 259 -12.04 -7.55 -19.52
N VAL A 260 -12.11 -7.86 -18.22
CA VAL A 260 -12.69 -6.99 -17.19
C VAL A 260 -11.61 -6.54 -16.23
N ARG A 261 -11.37 -5.22 -16.15
CA ARG A 261 -10.47 -4.61 -15.17
C ARG A 261 -11.29 -4.09 -13.99
N GLU A 262 -10.81 -4.34 -12.78
CA GLU A 262 -11.39 -3.76 -11.56
C GLU A 262 -11.41 -2.23 -11.60
N THR A 263 -12.50 -1.61 -11.11
CA THR A 263 -12.61 -0.15 -11.01
C THR A 263 -11.96 0.37 -9.73
N ASN A 264 -11.53 1.64 -9.74
CA ASN A 264 -10.93 2.26 -8.55
C ASN A 264 -11.91 2.30 -7.36
N GLU A 265 -13.20 2.47 -7.61
CA GLU A 265 -14.25 2.48 -6.59
C GLU A 265 -14.31 1.12 -5.87
N HIS A 266 -14.21 0.02 -6.61
CA HIS A 266 -14.20 -1.31 -6.01
C HIS A 266 -12.92 -1.57 -5.20
N VAL A 267 -11.76 -1.04 -5.61
CA VAL A 267 -10.53 -1.08 -4.79
C VAL A 267 -10.75 -0.36 -3.45
N VAL A 268 -11.45 0.79 -3.45
CA VAL A 268 -11.81 1.53 -2.22
C VAL A 268 -12.73 0.67 -1.34
N GLU A 269 -13.74 0.01 -1.90
CA GLU A 269 -14.63 -0.89 -1.16
C GLU A 269 -13.87 -2.07 -0.51
N ARG A 270 -12.89 -2.65 -1.23
CA ARG A 270 -12.02 -3.69 -0.67
C ARG A 270 -11.14 -3.16 0.48
N ALA A 271 -10.62 -1.95 0.35
CA ALA A 271 -9.85 -1.30 1.41
C ALA A 271 -10.70 -1.03 2.66
N LEU A 272 -11.94 -0.58 2.49
CA LEU A 272 -12.92 -0.42 3.57
C LEU A 272 -13.19 -1.76 4.29
N THR A 273 -13.31 -2.86 3.55
CA THR A 273 -13.48 -4.20 4.14
C THR A 273 -12.28 -4.60 5.02
N ILE A 274 -11.06 -4.22 4.62
CA ILE A 274 -9.86 -4.46 5.44
C ILE A 274 -9.87 -3.57 6.68
N LEU A 275 -10.28 -2.31 6.55
CA LEU A 275 -10.43 -1.40 7.68
C LEU A 275 -11.45 -1.95 8.69
N ASP A 276 -12.62 -2.42 8.24
CA ASP A 276 -13.62 -3.05 9.10
C ASP A 276 -13.02 -4.20 9.93
N LYS A 277 -12.32 -5.13 9.27
CA LYS A 277 -11.68 -6.25 9.96
C LYS A 277 -10.56 -5.80 10.88
N ALA A 278 -9.74 -4.84 10.46
CA ALA A 278 -8.65 -4.32 11.28
C ALA A 278 -9.21 -3.65 12.54
N PHE A 279 -10.27 -2.85 12.45
CA PHE A 279 -10.87 -2.14 13.58
C PHE A 279 -11.70 -3.02 14.53
N GLN A 280 -12.11 -4.23 14.11
CA GLN A 280 -12.67 -5.23 15.02
C GLN A 280 -11.64 -5.84 15.99
N ARG A 281 -10.35 -5.70 15.71
CA ARG A 281 -9.26 -6.18 16.57
C ARG A 281 -8.92 -5.15 17.66
N SER A 282 -8.31 -5.59 18.76
CA SER A 282 -7.76 -4.68 19.78
C SER A 282 -6.40 -4.08 19.40
N ASP A 283 -5.73 -4.64 18.39
CA ASP A 283 -4.38 -4.21 17.95
C ASP A 283 -4.36 -2.76 17.43
N THR A 284 -3.38 -1.97 17.86
CA THR A 284 -3.24 -0.56 17.42
C THR A 284 -2.38 -0.41 16.16
N TYR A 285 -1.35 -1.25 16.00
CA TYR A 285 -0.36 -1.12 14.92
C TYR A 285 -0.48 -2.29 13.95
N VAL A 286 -0.81 -1.98 12.69
CA VAL A 286 -1.08 -2.95 11.64
C VAL A 286 -0.10 -2.71 10.49
N SER A 287 0.48 -3.77 9.94
CA SER A 287 1.26 -3.72 8.70
C SER A 287 0.49 -4.39 7.58
N ILE A 288 0.49 -3.77 6.40
CA ILE A 288 -0.12 -4.33 5.19
C ILE A 288 0.91 -4.27 4.07
N THR A 289 1.35 -5.42 3.56
CA THR A 289 2.23 -5.49 2.38
C THR A 289 1.37 -5.74 1.13
N ALA A 290 1.36 -4.78 0.21
CA ALA A 290 0.42 -4.72 -0.91
C ALA A 290 1.02 -4.02 -2.13
N HIS A 291 0.19 -3.31 -2.90
CA HIS A 291 0.48 -2.81 -4.24
C HIS A 291 0.03 -1.36 -4.40
N SER A 292 0.50 -0.69 -5.46
CA SER A 292 0.19 0.72 -5.71
C SER A 292 -1.30 1.00 -5.79
N GLY A 293 -2.07 0.20 -6.56
CA GLY A 293 -3.51 0.44 -6.71
C GLY A 293 -4.25 0.25 -5.40
N PHE A 294 -3.98 -0.85 -4.69
CA PHE A 294 -4.56 -1.08 -3.37
C PHE A 294 -4.25 0.04 -2.36
N ILE A 295 -2.99 0.46 -2.28
CA ILE A 295 -2.59 1.52 -1.33
C ILE A 295 -3.27 2.83 -1.68
N ASN A 296 -3.37 3.21 -2.96
CA ASN A 296 -4.12 4.39 -3.38
C ASN A 296 -5.61 4.29 -3.04
N GLY A 297 -6.22 3.12 -3.23
CA GLY A 297 -7.61 2.87 -2.79
C GLY A 297 -7.76 3.00 -1.26
N PHE A 298 -6.80 2.50 -0.48
CA PHE A 298 -6.78 2.68 0.97
C PHE A 298 -6.67 4.15 1.37
N LEU A 299 -5.73 4.91 0.78
CA LEU A 299 -5.56 6.34 1.05
C LEU A 299 -6.83 7.12 0.71
N THR A 300 -7.46 6.80 -0.42
CA THR A 300 -8.75 7.37 -0.84
C THR A 300 -9.86 7.05 0.17
N ALA A 301 -9.95 5.79 0.62
CA ALA A 301 -10.96 5.32 1.58
C ALA A 301 -10.92 6.07 2.92
N VAL A 302 -9.75 6.55 3.32
CA VAL A 302 -9.56 7.32 4.57
C VAL A 302 -9.42 8.82 4.32
N GLY A 303 -9.57 9.30 3.08
CA GLY A 303 -9.44 10.72 2.75
C GLY A 303 -8.02 11.29 2.94
N HIS A 304 -6.99 10.44 2.90
CA HIS A 304 -5.59 10.88 2.90
C HIS A 304 -5.24 11.51 1.54
N PRO A 305 -4.35 12.53 1.48
CA PRO A 305 -3.87 13.07 0.20
C PRO A 305 -3.25 12.01 -0.72
N ASP A 306 -3.33 12.21 -2.02
CA ASP A 306 -2.69 11.31 -2.98
C ASP A 306 -1.19 11.22 -2.74
N PHE A 307 -0.68 9.99 -2.63
CA PHE A 307 0.74 9.73 -2.45
C PHE A 307 1.18 8.52 -3.28
N SER A 308 1.90 8.77 -4.37
CA SER A 308 2.41 7.71 -5.25
C SER A 308 3.61 7.01 -4.62
N LEU A 309 3.36 6.04 -3.74
CA LEU A 309 4.40 5.31 -3.02
C LEU A 309 5.34 4.55 -3.98
N PRO A 310 6.67 4.80 -3.96
CA PRO A 310 7.63 4.07 -4.79
C PRO A 310 7.68 2.57 -4.46
N THR A 311 8.18 1.75 -5.38
CA THR A 311 8.38 0.31 -5.14
C THR A 311 9.29 0.08 -3.93
N GLY A 312 8.93 -0.89 -3.09
CA GLY A 312 9.59 -1.16 -1.80
C GLY A 312 9.38 -0.08 -0.74
N GLY A 313 8.54 0.93 -1.01
CA GLY A 313 8.28 2.01 -0.09
C GLY A 313 7.36 1.63 1.07
N MET A 314 7.40 2.45 2.11
CA MET A 314 6.53 2.34 3.29
C MET A 314 5.87 3.68 3.60
N ILE A 315 4.55 3.69 3.78
CA ILE A 315 3.80 4.86 4.26
C ILE A 315 3.01 4.51 5.52
N PRO A 316 3.38 5.11 6.68
CA PRO A 316 2.55 5.07 7.86
C PRO A 316 1.34 6.02 7.73
N VAL A 317 0.17 5.59 8.21
CA VAL A 317 -1.05 6.41 8.24
C VAL A 317 -1.76 6.21 9.59
N VAL A 318 -2.08 7.30 10.28
CA VAL A 318 -2.96 7.26 11.46
C VAL A 318 -4.41 7.33 10.99
N VAL A 319 -5.22 6.34 11.31
CA VAL A 319 -6.63 6.26 10.90
C VAL A 319 -7.53 6.31 12.13
N LYS A 320 -8.53 7.20 12.07
CA LYS A 320 -9.64 7.32 13.01
C LYS A 320 -10.85 6.58 12.45
N SER A 321 -11.44 5.74 13.29
CA SER A 321 -12.74 5.11 13.07
C SER A 321 -13.79 5.79 13.95
N VAL A 322 -14.97 6.12 13.42
CA VAL A 322 -16.13 6.58 14.19
C VAL A 322 -17.33 5.70 13.86
N ARG A 323 -17.86 4.99 14.86
CA ARG A 323 -19.07 4.19 14.72
C ARG A 323 -20.31 5.06 14.96
N SER A 324 -21.22 5.10 14.01
CA SER A 324 -22.50 5.79 14.15
C SER A 324 -23.28 5.18 15.32
N SER A 325 -23.80 6.03 16.19
CA SER A 325 -24.69 5.60 17.28
C SER A 325 -25.98 5.06 16.66
N SER A 326 -26.33 3.81 16.95
CA SER A 326 -27.65 3.24 16.65
C SER A 326 -28.73 3.88 17.50
#